data_AF-A0A896Z6K1-F1
#
_entry.id   AF-A0A896Z6K1-F1
#
_cell.length_a   1.000
_cell.length_b   1.000
_cell.length_c   1.000
_cell.angle_alpha   90.00
_cell.angle_beta   90.00
_cell.angle_gamma   90.00
#
_symmetry.space_group_name_H-M   'P 1'
#
loop_
_entity.id
_entity.type
_entity.pdbx_description
1 polymer ?
#
loop_
_entity_poly.entity_id
_entity_poly.type
_entity_poly.pdbx_seq_one_letter_code
_entity_poly.pdbx_strand_id
1 'polypeptide(L)'
;MTKLLLNILAFSTLFSSVLVITSKNPVIAVTFLISVFVNAAGYLILSGIGFIGISYILLYVGAITVLFLFVIMMINVKLTDILETGSQYTKNYPLAFAMGLLFAYELFTIMPFTSNNVSALTSFINLLTNLNDILITTNVSSFVDVVTTINPNIADTSITNFLHIQAIGHNLYTYGAALLIVCSMILLLAMTAPIFISRKNKL
;
A
#
# COMPACT_ATOMS: atom_id res chain seq x y z
N MET A 1 17.04 4.20 18.66
CA MET A 1 15.72 4.63 19.17
C MET A 1 14.69 4.79 18.06
N THR A 2 14.96 5.53 16.99
CA THR A 2 14.01 5.73 15.86
C THR A 2 13.53 4.45 15.19
N LYS A 3 14.40 3.43 15.02
CA LYS A 3 14.01 2.12 14.48
C LYS A 3 12.96 1.39 15.33
N LEU A 4 13.03 1.50 16.66
CA LEU A 4 12.06 0.91 17.56
C LEU A 4 10.69 1.58 17.41
N LEU A 5 10.69 2.91 17.28
CA LEU A 5 9.47 3.67 17.01
C LEU A 5 8.86 3.32 15.65
N LEU A 6 9.69 3.12 14.62
CA LEU A 6 9.21 2.66 13.32
C LEU A 6 8.52 1.29 13.42
N ASN A 7 9.13 0.36 14.14
CA ASN A 7 8.59 -1.00 14.31
C ASN A 7 7.29 -1.02 15.13
N ILE A 8 7.17 -0.21 16.19
CA ILE A 8 5.92 -0.16 16.97
C ILE A 8 4.79 0.46 16.16
N LEU A 9 5.07 1.47 15.33
CA LEU A 9 4.06 2.03 14.42
C LEU A 9 3.65 1.02 13.36
N ALA A 10 4.60 0.31 12.73
CA ALA A 10 4.29 -0.75 11.77
C ALA A 10 3.44 -1.86 12.40
N PHE A 11 3.81 -2.32 13.60
CA PHE A 11 3.02 -3.32 14.33
C PHE A 11 1.61 -2.81 14.67
N SER A 12 1.49 -1.57 15.15
CA SER A 12 0.22 -0.90 15.44
C SER A 12 -0.67 -0.78 14.19
N THR A 13 -0.10 -0.44 13.02
CA THR A 13 -0.86 -0.40 11.75
C THR A 13 -1.45 -1.76 11.38
N LEU A 14 -0.65 -2.83 11.46
CA LEU A 14 -1.10 -4.19 11.15
C LEU A 14 -2.17 -4.65 12.14
N PHE A 15 -1.94 -4.43 13.43
CA PHE A 15 -2.90 -4.77 14.47
C PHE A 15 -4.23 -4.04 14.28
N SER A 16 -4.19 -2.74 13.98
CA SER A 16 -5.38 -1.95 13.71
C SER A 16 -6.08 -2.40 12.42
N SER A 17 -5.34 -2.77 11.36
CA SER A 17 -5.92 -3.30 10.13
C SER A 17 -6.68 -4.61 10.35
N VAL A 18 -6.18 -5.49 11.22
CA VAL A 18 -6.91 -6.72 11.59
C VAL A 18 -8.20 -6.36 12.35
N LEU A 19 -8.17 -5.37 13.24
CA LEU A 19 -9.36 -4.90 13.96
C LEU A 19 -10.41 -4.29 13.03
N VAL A 20 -9.99 -3.58 11.96
CA VAL A 20 -10.92 -3.06 10.94
C VAL A 20 -11.74 -4.20 10.34
N ILE A 21 -11.08 -5.28 9.92
CA ILE A 21 -11.70 -6.40 9.21
C ILE A 21 -12.56 -7.27 10.15
N THR A 22 -12.14 -7.42 11.40
CA THR A 22 -12.84 -8.29 12.37
C THR A 22 -14.04 -7.62 13.05
N SER A 23 -14.13 -6.28 13.01
CA SER A 23 -15.19 -5.54 13.67
C SER A 23 -16.56 -5.72 13.01
N LYS A 24 -17.59 -6.03 13.82
CA LYS A 24 -18.97 -6.27 13.34
C LYS A 24 -19.77 -4.98 13.11
N ASN A 25 -19.46 -3.93 13.86
CA ASN A 25 -20.13 -2.64 13.72
C ASN A 25 -19.35 -1.78 12.71
N PRO A 26 -19.96 -1.35 11.60
CA PRO A 26 -19.28 -0.59 10.56
C PRO A 26 -18.72 0.74 11.08
N VAL A 27 -19.38 1.39 12.05
CA VAL A 27 -18.85 2.65 12.63
C VAL A 27 -17.53 2.39 13.36
N ILE A 28 -17.46 1.29 14.12
CA ILE A 28 -16.24 0.90 14.84
C ILE A 28 -15.13 0.52 13.85
N ALA A 29 -15.47 -0.18 12.76
CA ALA A 29 -14.53 -0.51 11.69
C ALA A 29 -13.83 0.74 11.12
N VAL A 30 -14.60 1.80 10.87
CA VAL A 30 -14.07 3.05 10.30
C VAL A 30 -13.19 3.79 11.31
N THR A 31 -13.52 3.77 12.59
CA THR A 31 -12.64 4.38 13.61
C THR A 31 -11.28 3.69 13.68
N PHE A 32 -11.23 2.37 13.54
CA PHE A 32 -9.97 1.64 13.40
C PHE A 32 -9.26 1.96 12.08
N LEU A 33 -9.99 2.18 10.98
CA LEU A 33 -9.39 2.59 9.70
C LEU A 33 -8.69 3.96 9.81
N ILE A 34 -9.30 4.90 10.54
CA ILE A 34 -8.68 6.19 10.86
C ILE A 34 -7.38 5.96 11.64
N SER A 35 -7.38 5.05 12.63
CA SER A 35 -6.17 4.70 13.37
C SER A 35 -5.07 4.11 12.48
N VAL A 36 -5.40 3.26 11.49
CA VAL A 36 -4.44 2.74 10.51
C VAL A 36 -3.77 3.88 9.74
N PHE A 37 -4.55 4.82 9.19
CA PHE A 37 -3.99 5.94 8.42
C PHE A 37 -3.16 6.90 9.27
N VAL A 38 -3.52 7.13 10.52
CA VAL A 38 -2.73 7.96 11.44
C VAL A 38 -1.40 7.28 11.78
N ASN A 39 -1.40 5.99 12.09
CA ASN A 39 -0.16 5.24 12.36
C ASN A 39 0.72 5.17 11.09
N ALA A 40 0.13 4.99 9.90
CA ALA A 40 0.85 4.99 8.63
C ALA A 40 1.44 6.37 8.29
N ALA A 41 0.70 7.45 8.53
CA ALA A 41 1.20 8.82 8.38
C ALA A 41 2.39 9.09 9.33
N GLY A 42 2.27 8.67 10.60
CA GLY A 42 3.36 8.74 11.57
C GLY A 42 4.60 7.97 11.09
N TYR A 43 4.41 6.79 10.50
CA TYR A 43 5.50 5.97 9.95
C TYR A 43 6.21 6.70 8.80
N LEU A 44 5.45 7.27 7.86
CA LEU A 44 5.97 8.00 6.70
C LEU A 44 6.72 9.28 7.10
N ILE A 45 6.19 10.03 8.08
CA ILE A 45 6.84 11.22 8.62
C ILE A 45 8.17 10.85 9.26
N LEU A 46 8.21 9.80 10.10
CA LEU A 46 9.46 9.34 10.72
C LEU A 46 10.46 8.76 9.72
N SER A 47 9.99 8.16 8.63
CA SER A 47 10.82 7.65 7.54
C SER A 47 11.43 8.78 6.68
N GLY A 48 11.12 10.05 6.97
CA GLY A 48 11.65 11.23 6.29
C GLY A 48 10.74 11.79 5.20
N ILE A 49 9.64 11.12 4.85
CA ILE A 49 8.78 11.49 3.71
C ILE A 49 7.60 12.35 4.22
N GLY A 50 7.93 13.53 4.76
CA GLY A 50 6.97 14.38 5.45
C GLY A 50 5.75 14.83 4.62
N PHE A 51 5.96 15.20 3.34
CA PHE A 51 4.86 15.67 2.48
C PHE A 51 3.79 14.59 2.24
N ILE A 52 4.19 13.36 1.92
CA ILE A 52 3.25 12.25 1.74
C ILE A 52 2.57 11.91 3.07
N GLY A 53 3.31 11.91 4.19
CA GLY A 53 2.73 11.63 5.50
C GLY A 53 1.66 12.63 5.93
N ILE A 54 1.90 13.93 5.73
CA ILE A 54 0.89 14.98 5.99
C ILE A 54 -0.30 14.86 5.02
N SER A 55 -0.03 14.53 3.75
CA SER A 55 -1.09 14.29 2.75
C SER A 55 -1.99 13.11 3.12
N TYR A 56 -1.45 12.08 3.78
CA TYR A 56 -2.25 10.96 4.32
C TYR A 56 -3.29 11.44 5.34
N ILE A 57 -2.89 12.33 6.25
CA ILE A 57 -3.80 12.89 7.24
C ILE A 57 -4.85 13.79 6.56
N LEU A 58 -4.44 14.66 5.63
CA LEU A 58 -5.35 15.63 5.02
C LEU A 58 -6.36 14.97 4.07
N LEU A 59 -5.90 14.09 3.18
CA LEU A 59 -6.74 13.50 2.13
C LEU A 59 -7.47 12.25 2.63
N TYR A 60 -6.76 11.30 3.25
CA TYR A 60 -7.36 10.04 3.64
C TYR A 60 -8.14 10.16 4.94
N VAL A 61 -7.50 10.65 6.02
CA VAL A 61 -8.21 10.82 7.30
C VAL A 61 -9.23 11.96 7.21
N GLY A 62 -8.84 13.10 6.66
CA GLY A 62 -9.66 14.31 6.65
C GLY A 62 -10.88 14.25 5.72
N ALA A 63 -10.69 13.86 4.46
CA ALA A 63 -11.79 13.88 3.48
C ALA A 63 -12.45 12.49 3.33
N ILE A 64 -11.65 11.48 2.95
CA ILE A 64 -12.19 10.19 2.49
C ILE A 64 -12.86 9.42 3.63
N THR A 65 -12.19 9.23 4.77
CA THR A 65 -12.76 8.45 5.88
C THR A 65 -13.90 9.16 6.61
N VAL A 66 -13.89 10.50 6.67
CA VAL A 66 -14.99 11.27 7.26
C VAL A 66 -16.24 11.19 6.38
N LEU A 67 -16.09 11.29 5.05
CA LEU A 67 -17.20 11.06 4.11
C LEU A 67 -17.76 9.66 4.30
N PHE A 68 -16.89 8.66 4.40
CA PHE A 68 -17.33 7.28 4.62
C PHE A 68 -18.09 7.14 5.95
N LEU A 69 -17.63 7.74 7.05
CA LEU A 69 -18.32 7.77 8.34
C LEU A 69 -19.73 8.37 8.21
N PHE A 70 -19.86 9.50 7.52
CA PHE A 70 -21.16 10.13 7.28
C PHE A 70 -22.11 9.22 6.50
N VAL A 71 -21.62 8.59 5.43
CA VAL A 71 -22.41 7.69 4.58
C VAL A 71 -22.89 6.46 5.37
N ILE A 72 -22.01 5.79 6.11
CA ILE A 72 -22.41 4.60 6.86
C ILE A 72 -23.38 4.90 8.00
N MET A 73 -23.35 6.10 8.56
CA MET A 73 -24.26 6.51 9.64
C MET A 73 -25.64 6.91 9.09
N MET A 74 -25.69 7.49 7.89
CA MET A 74 -26.94 7.83 7.21
C MET A 74 -27.66 6.59 6.64
N ILE A 75 -26.91 5.54 6.29
CA ILE A 75 -27.47 4.28 5.82
C ILE A 75 -27.82 3.40 7.02
N ASN A 76 -29.07 2.97 7.11
CA ASN A 76 -29.48 1.98 8.12
C ASN A 76 -28.99 0.58 7.72
N VAL A 77 -27.75 0.26 8.04
CA VAL A 77 -27.19 -1.08 7.85
C VAL A 77 -27.67 -1.98 8.99
N LYS A 78 -28.60 -2.90 8.71
CA LYS A 78 -29.09 -3.84 9.71
C LYS A 78 -27.99 -4.84 10.07
N LEU A 79 -27.61 -4.88 11.34
CA LEU A 79 -26.59 -5.82 11.86
C LEU A 79 -27.00 -7.29 11.67
N THR A 80 -28.30 -7.58 11.59
CA THR A 80 -28.85 -8.93 11.31
C THR A 80 -28.42 -9.44 9.94
N ASP A 81 -28.47 -8.57 8.93
CA ASP A 81 -28.17 -8.92 7.54
C ASP A 81 -26.66 -9.19 7.38
N ILE A 82 -25.82 -8.51 8.19
CA ILE A 82 -24.36 -8.72 8.24
C ILE A 82 -24.02 -10.11 8.83
N LEU A 83 -24.73 -10.55 9.88
CA LEU A 83 -24.47 -11.84 10.54
C LEU A 83 -24.93 -13.02 9.67
N GLU A 84 -26.07 -12.88 8.99
CA GLU A 84 -26.61 -13.90 8.10
C GLU A 84 -25.72 -14.07 6.86
N THR A 85 -25.26 -12.95 6.27
CA THR A 85 -24.24 -12.97 5.20
C THR A 85 -22.88 -13.48 5.72
N GLY A 86 -22.53 -13.17 6.97
CA GLY A 86 -21.35 -13.67 7.70
C GLY A 86 -21.23 -15.19 7.69
N SER A 87 -22.35 -15.91 7.85
CA SER A 87 -22.38 -17.37 7.83
C SER A 87 -22.11 -17.99 6.45
N GLN A 88 -22.37 -17.26 5.36
CA GLN A 88 -22.04 -17.66 4.00
C GLN A 88 -20.56 -17.40 3.68
N TYR A 89 -19.96 -16.35 4.27
CA TYR A 89 -18.53 -16.03 4.11
C TYR A 89 -17.61 -17.06 4.76
N THR A 90 -18.01 -17.69 5.87
CA THR A 90 -17.20 -18.74 6.53
C THR A 90 -17.05 -20.00 5.66
N LYS A 91 -17.89 -20.19 4.64
CA LYS A 91 -17.73 -21.32 3.70
C LYS A 91 -16.56 -21.12 2.74
N ASN A 92 -16.10 -19.88 2.53
CA ASN A 92 -15.01 -19.53 1.61
C ASN A 92 -13.63 -19.43 2.29
N TYR A 93 -13.46 -19.85 3.55
CA TYR A 93 -12.14 -19.91 4.19
C TYR A 93 -11.08 -20.67 3.37
N PRO A 94 -11.38 -21.80 2.69
CA PRO A 94 -10.39 -22.49 1.87
C PRO A 94 -9.87 -21.62 0.71
N LEU A 95 -10.74 -20.80 0.11
CA LEU A 95 -10.39 -19.91 -0.99
C LEU A 95 -9.57 -18.72 -0.50
N ALA A 96 -9.97 -18.12 0.64
CA ALA A 96 -9.20 -17.05 1.27
C ALA A 96 -7.80 -17.53 1.68
N PHE A 97 -7.71 -18.75 2.22
CA PHE A 97 -6.43 -19.38 2.55
C PHE A 97 -5.58 -19.64 1.30
N ALA A 98 -6.18 -20.18 0.23
CA ALA A 98 -5.47 -20.39 -1.04
C ALA A 98 -4.90 -19.10 -1.62
N MET A 99 -5.68 -17.99 -1.62
CA MET A 99 -5.18 -16.69 -2.08
C MET A 99 -4.15 -16.08 -1.13
N GLY A 100 -4.32 -16.22 0.18
CA GLY A 100 -3.32 -15.80 1.16
C GLY A 100 -2.00 -16.53 0.98
N LEU A 101 -2.04 -17.84 0.69
CA LEU A 101 -0.85 -18.65 0.43
C LEU A 101 -0.14 -18.23 -0.87
N LEU A 102 -0.91 -17.96 -1.92
CA LEU A 102 -0.38 -17.48 -3.21
C LEU A 102 0.30 -16.12 -3.06
N PHE A 103 -0.32 -15.19 -2.35
CA PHE A 103 0.30 -13.88 -2.06
C PHE A 103 1.54 -14.01 -1.17
N ALA A 104 1.51 -14.89 -0.16
CA ALA A 104 2.67 -15.15 0.70
C ALA A 104 3.83 -15.78 -0.07
N TYR A 105 3.54 -16.66 -1.04
CA TYR A 105 4.54 -17.22 -1.94
C TYR A 105 5.22 -16.13 -2.77
N GLU A 106 4.45 -15.24 -3.39
CA GLU A 106 4.99 -14.12 -4.17
C GLU A 106 5.87 -13.21 -3.29
N LEU A 107 5.43 -12.86 -2.08
CA LEU A 107 6.25 -12.11 -1.13
C LEU A 107 7.58 -12.83 -0.83
N PHE A 108 7.55 -14.13 -0.57
CA PHE A 108 8.75 -14.93 -0.28
C PHE A 108 9.73 -14.95 -1.47
N THR A 109 9.24 -14.97 -2.70
CA THR A 109 10.14 -14.93 -3.87
C THR A 109 10.83 -13.59 -4.07
N ILE A 110 10.18 -12.48 -3.68
CA ILE A 110 10.69 -11.12 -3.91
C ILE A 110 11.69 -10.71 -2.82
N MET A 111 11.50 -11.15 -1.56
CA MET A 111 12.38 -10.73 -0.48
C MET A 111 13.68 -11.55 -0.43
N PRO A 112 14.86 -10.91 -0.52
CA PRO A 112 16.14 -11.62 -0.44
C PRO A 112 16.33 -12.13 0.98
N PHE A 113 16.04 -13.42 1.20
CA PHE A 113 16.35 -14.07 2.46
C PHE A 113 17.86 -14.23 2.57
N THR A 114 18.51 -13.27 3.24
CA THR A 114 19.87 -13.50 3.75
C THR A 114 19.72 -14.46 4.93
N SER A 115 19.80 -15.75 4.66
CA SER A 115 19.67 -16.82 5.66
C SER A 115 20.92 -16.90 6.54
N ASN A 116 21.24 -15.81 7.23
CA ASN A 116 22.32 -15.78 8.20
C ASN A 116 21.78 -16.36 9.51
N ASN A 117 21.99 -17.67 9.70
CA ASN A 117 21.97 -18.38 10.97
C ASN A 117 20.60 -18.80 11.55
N VAL A 118 19.78 -19.52 10.77
CA VAL A 118 18.69 -20.36 11.35
C VAL A 118 18.73 -21.76 10.73
N SER A 119 19.35 -22.70 11.44
CA SER A 119 19.74 -24.03 10.95
C SER A 119 18.60 -24.92 10.45
N ALA A 120 17.36 -24.71 10.93
CA ALA A 120 16.21 -25.51 10.55
C ALA A 120 15.50 -24.99 9.29
N LEU A 121 15.51 -23.68 9.05
CA LEU A 121 14.88 -23.07 7.88
C LEU A 121 15.82 -23.14 6.66
N THR A 122 17.12 -23.06 6.89
CA THR A 122 18.13 -23.20 5.83
C THR A 122 18.11 -24.57 5.18
N SER A 123 17.92 -25.66 5.93
CA SER A 123 17.91 -27.02 5.36
C SER A 123 16.72 -27.28 4.43
N PHE A 124 15.53 -26.81 4.80
CA PHE A 124 14.33 -26.90 3.96
C PHE A 124 14.43 -26.04 2.71
N ILE A 125 14.93 -24.81 2.84
CA ILE A 125 15.17 -23.92 1.71
C ILE A 125 16.22 -24.52 0.77
N ASN A 126 17.29 -25.12 1.30
CA ASN A 126 18.35 -25.72 0.48
C ASN A 126 17.88 -26.98 -0.29
N LEU A 127 16.87 -27.70 0.24
CA LEU A 127 16.22 -28.79 -0.49
C LEU A 127 15.39 -28.23 -1.65
N LEU A 128 14.65 -27.15 -1.42
CA LEU A 128 13.83 -26.51 -2.45
C LEU A 128 14.68 -25.87 -3.56
N THR A 129 15.78 -25.21 -3.21
CA THR A 129 16.70 -24.58 -4.18
C THR A 129 17.43 -25.62 -5.02
N ASN A 130 17.91 -26.72 -4.43
CA ASN A 130 18.54 -27.80 -5.21
C ASN A 130 17.59 -28.46 -6.21
N LEU A 131 16.29 -28.57 -5.90
CA LEU A 131 15.29 -29.04 -6.86
C LEU A 131 15.06 -28.02 -7.99
N ASN A 132 15.14 -26.73 -7.69
CA ASN A 132 14.98 -25.66 -8.67
C ASN A 132 16.19 -25.54 -9.61
N ASP A 133 17.42 -25.74 -9.08
CA ASP A 133 18.65 -25.72 -9.88
C ASP A 133 18.78 -26.95 -10.81
N ILE A 134 18.16 -28.07 -10.46
CA ILE A 134 18.04 -29.24 -11.35
C ILE A 134 17.03 -29.00 -12.49
N LEU A 135 16.01 -28.17 -12.25
CA LEU A 135 14.93 -27.91 -13.20
C LEU A 135 15.24 -26.74 -14.16
N ILE A 136 16.08 -25.79 -13.73
CA ILE A 136 16.52 -24.64 -14.53
C ILE A 136 17.96 -24.89 -15.02
N THR A 137 18.13 -25.91 -15.86
CA THR A 137 19.41 -26.17 -16.58
C THR A 137 19.60 -25.25 -17.78
N THR A 138 19.52 -23.94 -17.56
CA THR A 138 20.03 -22.97 -18.53
C THR A 138 21.26 -22.29 -17.95
N ASN A 139 22.43 -22.84 -18.33
CA ASN A 139 23.73 -22.20 -18.22
C ASN A 139 23.66 -20.79 -18.82
N VAL A 140 23.42 -19.77 -18.00
CA VAL A 140 23.67 -18.38 -18.38
C VAL A 140 25.01 -18.00 -17.80
N SER A 141 26.03 -18.22 -18.63
CA SER A 141 27.39 -17.73 -18.47
C SER A 141 27.42 -16.24 -18.15
N SER A 142 27.99 -15.91 -17.02
CA SER A 142 28.38 -14.57 -16.57
C SER A 142 29.23 -13.85 -17.63
N PHE A 143 28.65 -12.87 -18.31
CA PHE A 143 29.40 -11.87 -19.06
C PHE A 143 29.68 -10.67 -18.15
N VAL A 144 30.86 -10.72 -17.54
CA VAL A 144 31.56 -9.55 -17.01
C VAL A 144 32.25 -8.90 -18.21
N ASP A 145 31.83 -7.70 -18.58
CA ASP A 145 32.67 -6.57 -19.01
C ASP A 145 31.83 -5.50 -19.73
N VAL A 146 32.34 -4.25 -19.68
CA VAL A 146 31.96 -3.06 -20.49
C VAL A 146 31.04 -2.04 -19.77
N VAL A 147 31.64 -1.13 -19.01
CA VAL A 147 31.82 0.32 -19.29
C VAL A 147 32.12 1.07 -17.98
N THR A 148 33.41 1.29 -17.71
CA THR A 148 33.91 2.26 -16.71
C THR A 148 34.30 3.59 -17.37
N THR A 149 33.37 4.21 -18.10
CA THR A 149 33.55 5.59 -18.57
C THR A 149 32.25 6.37 -18.55
N ILE A 150 31.84 6.83 -17.37
CA ILE A 150 31.17 8.12 -17.25
C ILE A 150 31.88 8.85 -16.11
N ASN A 151 32.94 9.57 -16.49
CA ASN A 151 33.48 10.67 -15.70
C ASN A 151 32.74 11.93 -16.16
N PRO A 152 31.67 12.39 -15.48
CA PRO A 152 31.16 13.71 -15.73
C PRO A 152 32.16 14.67 -15.09
N ASN A 153 33.11 15.14 -15.91
CA ASN A 153 33.92 16.30 -15.55
C ASN A 153 32.96 17.49 -15.43
N ILE A 154 32.55 17.68 -14.19
CA ILE A 154 31.60 18.62 -13.63
C ILE A 154 31.55 19.98 -14.33
N ALA A 155 30.38 20.31 -14.87
CA ALA A 155 29.87 21.67 -14.91
C ALA A 155 28.41 21.72 -14.42
N ASP A 156 28.12 21.02 -13.33
CA ASP A 156 27.16 21.45 -12.29
C ASP A 156 27.27 20.51 -11.08
N THR A 157 28.09 20.84 -10.09
CA THR A 157 28.16 20.08 -8.81
C THR A 157 27.19 20.59 -7.77
N SER A 158 26.38 21.60 -8.10
CA SER A 158 25.34 22.06 -7.19
C SER A 158 24.12 21.15 -7.35
N ILE A 159 24.15 20.00 -6.68
CA ILE A 159 22.91 19.26 -6.42
C ILE A 159 22.03 20.18 -5.60
N THR A 160 21.11 20.88 -6.27
CA THR A 160 20.13 21.73 -5.61
C THR A 160 19.27 20.83 -4.72
N ASN A 161 19.38 20.98 -3.41
CA ASN A 161 18.54 20.26 -2.46
C ASN A 161 17.09 20.73 -2.61
N PHE A 162 16.29 19.99 -3.39
CA PHE A 162 14.87 20.24 -3.51
C PHE A 162 14.12 19.76 -2.26
N LEU A 163 13.19 20.57 -1.78
CA LEU A 163 12.17 20.09 -0.84
C LEU A 163 11.31 19.02 -1.52
N HIS A 164 10.80 18.03 -0.78
CA HIS A 164 10.02 16.93 -1.36
C HIS A 164 8.82 17.42 -2.20
N ILE A 165 8.11 18.46 -1.75
CA ILE A 165 7.02 19.08 -2.52
C ILE A 165 7.51 19.72 -3.82
N GLN A 166 8.68 20.36 -3.80
CA GLN A 166 9.25 21.03 -4.96
C GLN A 166 9.70 20.01 -6.02
N ALA A 167 10.33 18.91 -5.59
CA ALA A 167 10.72 17.82 -6.48
C ALA A 167 9.51 17.18 -7.17
N ILE A 168 8.44 16.89 -6.40
CA ILE A 168 7.19 16.33 -6.94
C ILE A 168 6.53 17.32 -7.90
N GLY A 169 6.47 18.61 -7.54
CA GLY A 169 5.93 19.66 -8.40
C GLY A 169 6.69 19.79 -9.71
N HIS A 170 8.02 19.92 -9.65
CA HIS A 170 8.87 20.01 -10.85
C HIS A 170 8.67 18.81 -11.77
N ASN A 171 8.59 17.59 -11.22
CA ASN A 171 8.38 16.39 -12.03
C ASN A 171 6.97 16.34 -12.64
N LEU A 172 5.93 16.66 -11.87
CA LEU A 172 4.53 16.61 -12.32
C LEU A 172 4.20 17.69 -13.35
N TYR A 173 4.69 18.92 -13.18
CA TYR A 173 4.36 20.01 -14.09
C TYR A 173 5.19 19.99 -15.38
N THR A 174 6.43 19.48 -15.35
CA THR A 174 7.30 19.44 -16.53
C THR A 174 7.13 18.15 -17.32
N TYR A 175 7.25 16.99 -16.67
CA TYR A 175 7.23 15.69 -17.34
C TYR A 175 5.86 14.99 -17.22
N GLY A 176 5.20 15.14 -16.07
CA GLY A 176 3.91 14.51 -15.77
C GLY A 176 2.67 15.28 -16.22
N ALA A 177 2.81 16.34 -17.04
CA ALA A 177 1.70 17.26 -17.33
C ALA A 177 0.47 16.55 -17.93
N ALA A 178 0.68 15.55 -18.79
CA ALA A 178 -0.40 14.75 -19.35
C ALA A 178 -1.18 13.97 -18.27
N LEU A 179 -0.48 13.40 -17.27
CA LEU A 179 -1.13 12.71 -16.13
C LEU A 179 -1.94 13.69 -15.28
N LEU A 180 -1.48 14.94 -15.13
CA LEU A 180 -2.23 15.98 -14.43
C LEU A 180 -3.54 16.30 -15.16
N ILE A 181 -3.51 16.42 -16.49
CA ILE A 181 -4.73 16.63 -17.30
C ILE A 181 -5.72 15.48 -17.13
N VAL A 182 -5.24 14.23 -17.16
CA VAL A 182 -6.07 13.05 -16.90
C VAL A 182 -6.67 13.10 -15.49
N CYS A 183 -5.86 13.45 -14.47
CA CYS A 183 -6.32 13.59 -13.10
C CYS A 183 -7.39 14.69 -12.95
N SER A 184 -7.27 15.79 -13.70
CA SER A 184 -8.29 16.84 -13.77
C SER A 184 -9.61 16.33 -14.35
N MET A 185 -9.58 15.53 -15.42
CA MET A 185 -10.79 14.89 -15.95
C MET A 185 -11.40 13.89 -14.95
N ILE A 186 -10.57 13.14 -14.21
CA ILE A 186 -11.04 12.23 -13.15
C ILE A 186 -11.73 13.02 -12.04
N LEU A 187 -11.15 14.15 -11.60
CA LEU A 187 -11.77 15.02 -10.58
C LEU A 187 -13.07 15.66 -11.07
N LEU A 188 -13.12 16.10 -12.34
CA LEU A 188 -14.34 16.60 -12.96
C LEU A 188 -15.43 15.51 -12.92
N LEU A 189 -15.10 14.29 -13.35
CA LEU A 189 -16.03 13.17 -13.33
C LEU A 189 -16.47 12.84 -11.90
N ALA A 190 -15.56 12.83 -10.93
CA ALA A 190 -15.86 12.57 -9.53
C ALA A 190 -16.82 13.60 -8.92
N MET A 191 -16.81 14.86 -9.40
CA MET A 191 -17.77 15.88 -8.98
C MET A 191 -19.11 15.76 -9.72
N THR A 192 -19.10 15.48 -11.03
CA THR A 192 -20.34 15.41 -11.83
C THR A 192 -21.11 14.10 -11.67
N ALA A 193 -20.43 12.98 -11.42
CA ALA A 193 -21.04 11.65 -11.37
C ALA A 193 -22.06 11.50 -10.21
N PRO A 194 -21.77 11.93 -8.97
CA PRO A 194 -22.76 11.88 -7.89
C PRO A 194 -24.01 12.73 -8.17
N ILE A 195 -23.84 13.86 -8.87
CA ILE A 195 -24.96 14.75 -9.25
C ILE A 195 -25.88 14.01 -10.23
N PHE A 196 -25.32 13.38 -11.26
CA PHE A 196 -26.12 12.64 -12.23
C PHE A 196 -26.81 11.42 -11.62
N ILE A 197 -26.13 10.71 -10.72
CA ILE A 197 -26.67 9.50 -10.08
C ILE A 197 -27.76 9.80 -9.05
N SER A 198 -27.66 10.95 -8.35
CA SER A 198 -28.64 11.36 -7.34
C SER A 198 -29.84 12.12 -7.93
N ARG A 199 -29.71 12.67 -9.15
CA ARG A 199 -30.78 13.44 -9.79
C ARG A 199 -31.96 12.53 -10.14
N LYS A 200 -33.06 12.67 -9.40
CA LYS A 200 -34.35 12.08 -9.80
C LYS A 200 -34.84 12.78 -11.08
N ASN A 201 -34.98 12.03 -12.16
CA ASN A 201 -35.66 12.53 -13.35
C ASN A 201 -37.14 12.72 -13.00
N LYS A 202 -37.61 13.97 -12.98
CA LYS A 202 -39.04 14.25 -13.07
C LYS A 202 -39.46 13.99 -14.51
N LEU A 203 -40.15 12.88 -14.73
CA LEU A 203 -41.03 12.68 -15.87
C LEU A 203 -42.39 13.30 -15.55
#